data_AF-A0A3N5I334-F1
#
_entry.id   AF-A0A3N5I334-F1
#
_cell.length_a   1.000
_cell.length_b   1.000
_cell.length_c   1.000
_cell.angle_alpha   90.00
_cell.angle_beta   90.00
_cell.angle_gamma   90.00
#
_symmetry.space_group_name_H-M   'P 1'
#
loop_
_entity.id
_entity.type
_entity.pdbx_description
1 polymer ?
#
loop_
_entity_poly.entity_id
_entity_poly.type
_entity_poly.pdbx_seq_one_letter_code
_entity_poly.pdbx_strand_id
1 'polypeptide(L)'
;MLKLIREASHSYPWLLKSVMGIIALTFVITMGWWGFGEQTGTVVASIGDLTVSRDEFRRAYENTYRFYKDKVPGEFKDETIKQLVMDQLVDNRTWLIAAENMGITVADDDLREVIMQIPDFQKNGTFDPEVYKRLLAAN
;
A
#
# COMPACT_ATOMS: atom_id res chain seq x y z
N MET A 1 52.38 -4.32 7.49
CA MET A 1 50.98 -4.25 7.01
C MET A 1 50.30 -2.92 7.31
N LEU A 2 50.36 -2.39 8.54
CA LEU A 2 49.74 -1.10 8.91
C LEU A 2 50.31 0.15 8.19
N LYS A 3 51.57 0.11 7.72
CA LYS A 3 52.17 1.22 6.94
C LYS A 3 51.66 1.28 5.49
N LEU A 4 51.40 0.13 4.86
CA LEU A 4 50.85 0.05 3.49
C LEU A 4 49.41 0.57 3.42
N ILE A 5 48.62 0.37 4.48
CA ILE A 5 47.25 0.89 4.59
C ILE A 5 47.25 2.42 4.78
N ARG A 6 48.22 2.95 5.54
CA ARG A 6 48.37 4.39 5.78
C ARG A 6 48.86 5.16 4.55
N GLU A 7 49.70 4.56 3.73
CA GLU A 7 50.30 5.19 2.54
C GLU A 7 49.36 5.14 1.32
N ALA A 8 48.54 4.08 1.18
CA ALA A 8 47.47 4.00 0.18
C ALA A 8 46.36 5.04 0.39
N SER A 9 46.09 5.44 1.64
CA SER A 9 45.12 6.47 1.98
C SER A 9 45.53 7.88 1.54
N HIS A 10 46.83 8.16 1.40
CA HIS A 10 47.35 9.50 1.11
C HIS A 10 47.71 9.70 -0.38
N SER A 11 47.92 8.63 -1.14
CA SER A 11 48.46 8.72 -2.51
C SER A 11 47.39 8.80 -3.62
N TYR A 12 46.14 8.36 -3.38
CA TYR A 12 45.08 8.37 -4.40
C TYR A 12 43.67 8.72 -3.86
N PRO A 13 43.46 9.92 -3.29
CA PRO A 13 42.15 10.36 -2.80
C PRO A 13 41.06 10.40 -3.89
N TRP A 14 41.47 10.57 -5.15
CA TRP A 14 40.56 10.57 -6.31
C TRP A 14 40.07 9.16 -6.68
N LEU A 15 40.95 8.16 -6.58
CA LEU A 15 40.63 6.76 -6.87
C LEU A 15 39.67 6.20 -5.82
N LEU A 16 39.88 6.55 -4.54
CA LEU A 16 38.98 6.18 -3.46
C LEU A 16 37.57 6.80 -3.62
N LYS A 17 37.50 8.09 -4.00
CA LYS A 17 36.22 8.76 -4.32
C LYS A 17 35.50 8.11 -5.49
N SER A 18 36.23 7.68 -6.52
CA SER A 18 35.65 6.98 -7.66
C SER A 18 35.05 5.63 -7.27
N VAL A 19 35.77 4.83 -6.47
CA VAL A 19 35.26 3.54 -5.98
C VAL A 19 34.04 3.74 -5.07
N MET A 20 34.07 4.73 -4.18
CA MET A 20 32.94 5.06 -3.32
C MET A 20 31.70 5.50 -4.14
N GLY A 21 31.91 6.30 -5.19
CA GLY A 21 30.84 6.72 -6.11
C GLY A 21 30.23 5.55 -6.87
N ILE A 22 31.04 4.59 -7.32
CA ILE A 22 30.56 3.37 -8.00
C ILE A 22 29.72 2.51 -7.05
N ILE A 23 30.15 2.34 -5.80
CA ILE A 23 29.38 1.59 -4.78
C ILE A 23 28.04 2.30 -4.51
N ALA A 24 28.06 3.61 -4.29
CA ALA A 24 26.84 4.40 -4.07
C ALA A 24 25.86 4.32 -5.25
N LEU A 25 26.37 4.42 -6.49
CA LEU A 25 25.58 4.26 -7.70
C LEU A 25 24.96 2.85 -7.80
N THR A 26 25.70 1.81 -7.42
CA THR A 26 25.21 0.43 -7.40
C THR A 26 24.05 0.28 -6.40
N PHE A 27 24.11 0.93 -5.23
CA PHE A 27 23.00 0.93 -4.27
C PHE A 27 21.78 1.68 -4.78
N VAL A 28 21.94 2.84 -5.43
CA VAL A 28 20.79 3.59 -5.99
C VAL A 28 20.10 2.80 -7.10
N ILE A 29 20.86 2.16 -7.98
CA ILE A 29 20.30 1.40 -9.11
C ILE A 29 19.66 0.10 -8.65
N THR A 30 20.30 -0.64 -7.73
CA THR A 30 19.78 -1.94 -7.28
C THR A 30 18.69 -1.81 -6.23
N MET A 31 18.83 -0.87 -5.27
CA MET A 31 17.93 -0.72 -4.14
C MET A 31 16.82 0.30 -4.38
N GLY A 32 17.03 1.28 -5.27
CA GLY A 32 16.03 2.31 -5.60
C GLY A 32 14.83 1.81 -6.39
N TRP A 33 14.94 0.64 -7.04
CA TRP A 33 13.87 0.06 -7.85
C TRP A 33 13.16 -1.14 -7.20
N TRP A 34 13.80 -1.79 -6.23
CA TRP A 34 13.31 -3.04 -5.62
C TRP A 34 12.35 -2.84 -4.44
N GLY A 35 12.05 -1.59 -4.06
CA GLY A 35 11.19 -1.27 -2.91
C GLY A 35 9.71 -1.05 -3.21
N PHE A 36 9.30 -1.03 -4.49
CA PHE A 36 7.92 -0.68 -4.90
C PHE A 36 7.20 -1.75 -5.73
N GLY A 37 7.74 -2.97 -5.77
CA GLY A 37 7.02 -4.12 -6.27
C GLY A 37 6.17 -4.68 -5.14
N GLU A 38 4.86 -4.48 -5.23
CA GLU A 38 3.86 -5.18 -4.43
C GLU A 38 4.28 -6.66 -4.40
N GLN A 39 4.74 -7.14 -3.24
CA GLN A 39 4.97 -8.56 -3.06
C GLN A 39 3.62 -9.19 -3.38
N THR A 40 3.52 -9.91 -4.50
CA THR A 40 2.32 -10.63 -4.87
C THR A 40 2.13 -11.69 -3.80
N GLY A 41 1.48 -11.29 -2.70
CA GLY A 41 1.10 -12.16 -1.61
C GLY A 41 0.28 -13.29 -2.20
N THR A 42 0.29 -14.43 -1.54
CA THR A 42 -0.49 -15.61 -1.93
C THR A 42 -1.89 -15.21 -2.38
N VAL A 43 -2.27 -15.50 -3.62
CA VAL A 43 -3.59 -15.17 -4.16
C VAL A 43 -4.61 -16.13 -3.55
N VAL A 44 -5.71 -15.57 -3.02
CA VAL A 44 -6.80 -16.36 -2.40
C VAL A 44 -7.90 -16.64 -3.40
N ALA A 45 -8.18 -15.69 -4.29
CA ALA A 45 -9.16 -15.83 -5.37
C ALA A 45 -8.77 -15.00 -6.59
N SER A 46 -9.19 -15.45 -7.77
CA SER A 46 -9.10 -14.71 -9.04
C SER A 46 -10.50 -14.56 -9.61
N ILE A 47 -10.90 -13.34 -9.91
CA ILE A 47 -12.20 -12.98 -10.47
C ILE A 47 -11.94 -12.27 -11.79
N GLY A 48 -12.03 -12.98 -12.91
CA GLY A 48 -11.57 -12.47 -14.21
C GLY A 48 -10.06 -12.14 -14.17
N ASP A 49 -9.71 -10.94 -14.64
CA ASP A 49 -8.32 -10.43 -14.65
C ASP A 49 -7.89 -9.83 -13.30
N LEU A 50 -8.80 -9.81 -12.33
CA LEU A 50 -8.62 -9.14 -11.06
C LEU A 50 -8.43 -10.17 -9.93
N THR A 51 -7.37 -10.00 -9.14
CA THR A 51 -7.04 -10.93 -8.05
C THR A 51 -7.37 -10.33 -6.68
N VAL A 52 -7.59 -11.23 -5.72
CA VAL A 52 -7.71 -10.92 -4.28
C VAL A 52 -6.49 -11.54 -3.58
N SER A 53 -5.69 -10.68 -2.95
CA SER A 53 -4.50 -11.12 -2.22
C SER A 53 -4.85 -11.66 -0.82
N ARG A 54 -3.97 -12.49 -0.26
CA ARG A 54 -4.13 -12.97 1.12
C ARG A 54 -4.11 -11.85 2.16
N ASP A 55 -3.34 -10.80 1.92
CA ASP A 55 -3.25 -9.66 2.83
C ASP A 55 -4.52 -8.82 2.78
N GLU A 56 -5.07 -8.61 1.59
CA GLU A 56 -6.38 -7.98 1.41
C GLU A 56 -7.48 -8.77 2.12
N PHE A 57 -7.57 -10.08 1.88
CA PHE A 57 -8.53 -10.93 2.57
C PHE A 57 -8.36 -10.88 4.09
N ARG A 58 -7.12 -10.93 4.58
CA ARG A 58 -6.81 -10.83 6.02
C ARG A 58 -7.29 -9.52 6.61
N ARG A 59 -6.97 -8.38 5.98
CA ARG A 59 -7.39 -7.05 6.44
C ARG A 59 -8.92 -6.91 6.43
N ALA A 60 -9.57 -7.34 5.35
CA ALA A 60 -11.02 -7.32 5.25
C ALA A 60 -11.67 -8.19 6.34
N TYR A 61 -11.16 -9.40 6.56
CA TYR A 61 -11.60 -10.29 7.62
C TYR A 61 -11.44 -9.65 9.01
N GLU A 62 -10.29 -9.08 9.32
CA GLU A 62 -10.05 -8.45 10.63
C GLU A 62 -10.98 -7.25 10.87
N ASN A 63 -11.20 -6.42 9.84
CA ASN A 63 -12.13 -5.30 9.91
C ASN A 63 -13.57 -5.77 10.16
N THR A 64 -14.05 -6.74 9.40
CA THR A 64 -15.39 -7.31 9.55
C THR A 64 -15.52 -7.99 10.92
N TYR A 65 -14.53 -8.78 11.33
CA TYR A 65 -14.53 -9.44 12.62
C TYR A 65 -14.63 -8.44 13.77
N ARG A 66 -13.83 -7.36 13.78
CA ARG A 66 -13.92 -6.30 14.81
C ARG A 66 -15.31 -5.66 14.83
N PHE A 67 -15.85 -5.31 13.66
CA PHE A 67 -17.17 -4.69 13.54
C PHE A 67 -18.29 -5.54 14.15
N TYR A 68 -18.29 -6.85 13.88
CA TYR A 68 -19.31 -7.76 14.41
C TYR A 68 -19.08 -8.11 15.88
N LYS A 69 -17.82 -8.25 16.30
CA LYS A 69 -17.45 -8.48 17.70
C LYS A 69 -18.01 -7.39 18.62
N ASP A 70 -17.96 -6.14 18.20
CA ASP A 70 -18.40 -5.00 19.00
C ASP A 70 -19.94 -4.84 19.03
N LYS A 71 -20.65 -5.42 18.05
CA LYS A 71 -22.10 -5.19 17.84
C LYS A 71 -23.01 -6.34 18.26
N VAL A 72 -22.53 -7.58 18.24
CA VAL A 72 -23.38 -8.74 18.49
C VAL A 72 -22.81 -9.59 19.63
N PRO A 73 -23.51 -9.70 20.77
CA PRO A 73 -23.11 -10.58 21.85
C PRO A 73 -23.34 -12.05 21.45
N GLY A 74 -22.27 -12.84 21.35
CA GLY A 74 -22.34 -14.27 21.06
C GLY A 74 -21.07 -14.82 20.39
N GLU A 75 -20.96 -16.14 20.30
CA GLU A 75 -19.91 -16.78 19.51
C GLU A 75 -20.30 -16.81 18.03
N PHE A 76 -19.54 -16.09 17.20
CA PHE A 76 -19.63 -16.22 15.76
C PHE A 76 -18.76 -17.36 15.28
N LYS A 77 -19.30 -18.17 14.36
CA LYS A 77 -18.49 -19.15 13.63
C LYS A 77 -17.56 -18.39 12.68
N ASP A 78 -16.27 -18.62 12.85
CA ASP A 78 -15.20 -18.06 12.03
C ASP A 78 -15.47 -18.23 10.51
N GLU A 79 -16.00 -19.39 10.12
CA GLU A 79 -16.34 -19.71 8.74
C GLU A 79 -17.38 -18.75 8.13
N THR A 80 -18.37 -18.33 8.91
CA THR A 80 -19.43 -17.41 8.43
C THR A 80 -18.86 -16.04 8.10
N ILE A 81 -17.93 -15.53 8.91
CA ILE A 81 -17.28 -14.25 8.65
C ILE A 81 -16.36 -14.35 7.44
N LYS A 82 -15.61 -15.45 7.30
CA LYS A 82 -14.77 -15.68 6.11
C LYS A 82 -15.58 -15.71 4.83
N GLN A 83 -16.71 -16.42 4.83
CA GLN A 83 -17.60 -16.49 3.67
C GLN A 83 -18.17 -15.11 3.32
N LEU A 84 -18.69 -14.38 4.32
CA LEU A 84 -19.20 -13.02 4.13
C LEU A 84 -18.15 -12.09 3.52
N VAL A 85 -16.92 -12.14 4.01
CA VAL A 85 -15.79 -11.35 3.51
C VAL A 85 -15.44 -11.75 2.08
N MET A 86 -15.42 -13.05 1.79
CA MET A 86 -15.14 -13.54 0.44
C MET A 86 -16.21 -13.06 -0.55
N ASP A 87 -17.49 -13.23 -0.21
CA ASP A 87 -18.62 -12.81 -1.04
C ASP A 87 -18.55 -11.30 -1.30
N GLN A 88 -18.26 -10.50 -0.27
CA GLN A 88 -18.11 -9.05 -0.41
C GLN A 88 -16.95 -8.66 -1.35
N LEU A 89 -15.81 -9.34 -1.28
CA LEU A 89 -14.66 -9.08 -2.15
C LEU A 89 -14.96 -9.49 -3.60
N VAL A 90 -15.62 -10.63 -3.79
CA VAL A 90 -16.05 -11.10 -5.11
C VAL A 90 -17.05 -10.14 -5.75
N ASP A 91 -18.07 -9.70 -4.99
CA ASP A 91 -19.07 -8.75 -5.46
C ASP A 91 -18.43 -7.43 -5.85
N ASN A 92 -17.53 -6.89 -5.01
CA ASN A 92 -16.80 -5.66 -5.32
C ASN A 92 -16.03 -5.78 -6.65
N ARG A 93 -15.29 -6.87 -6.83
CA ARG A 93 -14.52 -7.11 -8.05
C ARG A 93 -15.42 -7.27 -9.27
N THR A 94 -16.54 -7.94 -9.12
CA THR A 94 -17.54 -8.10 -10.19
C THR A 94 -18.10 -6.76 -10.64
N TRP A 95 -18.41 -5.86 -9.70
CA TRP A 95 -18.87 -4.50 -10.02
C TRP A 95 -17.79 -3.66 -10.71
N LEU A 96 -16.53 -3.77 -10.29
CA LEU A 96 -15.41 -3.07 -10.95
C LEU A 96 -15.24 -3.51 -12.41
N ILE A 97 -15.29 -4.82 -12.67
CA ILE A 97 -15.22 -5.37 -14.03
C ILE A 97 -16.41 -4.89 -14.86
N ALA A 98 -17.62 -4.88 -14.27
CA ALA A 98 -18.80 -4.38 -14.96
C ALA A 98 -18.67 -2.89 -15.32
N ALA A 99 -18.17 -2.06 -14.40
CA ALA A 99 -17.95 -0.64 -14.63
C ALA A 99 -16.90 -0.40 -15.73
N GLU A 100 -15.79 -1.13 -15.71
CA GLU A 100 -14.75 -1.07 -16.73
C GLU A 100 -15.29 -1.46 -18.11
N ASN A 101 -16.04 -2.56 -18.21
CA ASN A 101 -16.67 -3.01 -19.45
C ASN A 101 -17.69 -2.01 -20.00
N MET A 102 -18.33 -1.23 -19.13
CA MET A 102 -19.25 -0.16 -19.51
C MET A 102 -18.55 1.16 -19.83
N GLY A 103 -17.22 1.24 -19.67
CA GLY A 103 -16.45 2.47 -19.86
C GLY A 103 -16.74 3.54 -18.80
N ILE A 104 -17.20 3.15 -17.62
CA ILE A 104 -17.48 4.06 -16.51
C ILE A 104 -16.15 4.42 -15.85
N THR A 105 -15.79 5.71 -15.88
CA THR A 105 -14.59 6.25 -15.24
C THR A 105 -14.94 7.46 -14.38
N VAL A 106 -14.15 7.71 -13.34
CA VAL A 106 -14.28 8.89 -12.48
C VAL A 106 -13.27 9.95 -12.92
N ALA A 107 -13.70 11.20 -13.08
CA ALA A 107 -12.81 12.31 -13.39
C ALA A 107 -12.06 12.78 -12.13
N ASP A 108 -10.82 13.26 -12.30
CA ASP A 108 -9.97 13.71 -11.19
C ASP A 108 -10.60 14.87 -10.39
N ASP A 109 -11.33 15.76 -11.07
CA ASP A 109 -12.00 16.89 -10.41
C ASP A 109 -13.20 16.43 -9.57
N ASP A 110 -13.99 15.46 -10.05
CA ASP A 110 -15.09 14.86 -9.29
C ASP A 110 -14.55 14.13 -8.05
N LEU A 111 -13.47 13.36 -8.23
CA LEU A 111 -12.79 12.68 -7.14
C LEU A 111 -12.27 13.66 -6.09
N ARG A 112 -11.65 14.77 -6.54
CA ARG A 112 -11.17 15.83 -5.66
C ARG A 112 -12.31 16.45 -4.87
N GLU A 113 -13.42 16.77 -5.53
CA GLU A 113 -14.58 17.38 -4.87
C GLU A 113 -15.13 16.47 -3.76
N VAL A 114 -15.30 15.18 -4.05
CA VAL A 114 -15.78 14.19 -3.06
C VAL A 114 -14.80 14.09 -1.89
N ILE A 115 -13.48 14.04 -2.13
CA ILE A 115 -12.48 14.00 -1.06
C ILE A 115 -12.56 15.25 -0.17
N MET A 116 -12.75 16.44 -0.76
CA MET A 116 -12.87 17.69 -0.01
C MET A 116 -14.13 17.74 0.88
N GLN A 117 -15.18 16.99 0.53
CA GLN A 117 -16.42 16.90 1.28
C GLN A 117 -16.35 15.92 2.46
N ILE A 118 -15.31 15.09 2.58
CA ILE A 118 -15.14 14.13 3.68
C ILE A 118 -14.92 14.90 5.00
N PRO A 119 -15.79 14.75 6.01
CA PRO A 119 -15.70 15.52 7.27
C PRO A 119 -14.37 15.31 8.01
N ASP A 120 -13.82 14.09 7.97
CA ASP A 120 -12.58 13.75 8.65
C ASP A 120 -11.36 14.50 8.09
N PHE A 121 -11.44 14.98 6.84
CA PHE A 121 -10.40 15.76 6.20
C PHE A 121 -10.59 17.27 6.33
N GLN A 122 -11.59 17.70 7.10
CA GLN A 122 -11.91 19.11 7.31
C GLN A 122 -11.45 19.61 8.68
N LYS A 123 -11.05 20.89 8.72
CA LYS A 123 -10.83 21.66 9.95
C LYS A 123 -11.73 22.89 9.90
N ASN A 124 -12.57 23.07 10.91
CA ASN A 124 -13.59 24.13 10.94
C ASN A 124 -14.54 24.11 9.72
N GLY A 125 -14.86 22.92 9.21
CA GLY A 125 -15.78 22.74 8.06
C GLY A 125 -15.19 23.06 6.69
N THR A 126 -13.86 23.25 6.58
CA THR A 126 -13.16 23.40 5.30
C THR A 126 -12.04 22.37 5.21
N PHE A 127 -11.81 21.82 4.01
CA PHE A 127 -10.73 20.86 3.79
C PHE A 127 -9.37 21.40 4.26
N ASP A 128 -8.65 20.59 5.04
CA ASP A 128 -7.33 20.91 5.57
C ASP A 128 -6.30 19.86 5.07
N PRO A 129 -5.38 20.26 4.17
CA PRO A 129 -4.39 19.34 3.61
C PRO A 129 -3.47 18.70 4.65
N GLU A 130 -3.20 19.37 5.76
CA GLU A 130 -2.33 18.85 6.82
C GLU A 130 -3.08 17.86 7.71
N VAL A 131 -4.39 18.04 7.92
CA VAL A 131 -5.26 17.01 8.52
C VAL A 131 -5.29 15.77 7.64
N TYR A 132 -5.53 15.94 6.33
CA TYR A 132 -5.57 14.84 5.36
C TYR A 132 -4.27 14.02 5.38
N LYS A 133 -3.11 14.66 5.18
CA LYS A 133 -1.81 13.98 5.17
C LYS A 133 -1.51 13.27 6.50
N ARG A 134 -1.82 13.90 7.63
CA ARG A 134 -1.60 13.31 8.96
C ARG A 134 -2.43 12.05 9.17
N LEU A 135 -3.70 12.05 8.74
CA LEU A 135 -4.56 10.88 8.85
C LEU A 135 -4.13 9.74 7.93
N LEU A 136 -3.68 10.05 6.72
CA LEU A 136 -3.16 9.03 5.81
C LEU A 136 -1.84 8.42 6.29
N ALA A 137 -0.98 9.21 6.93
CA ALA A 137 0.27 8.72 7.50
C ALA A 137 0.09 7.85 8.76
N ALA A 138 -1.11 7.86 9.36
CA ALA A 138 -1.43 7.13 10.57
C ALA A 138 -2.12 5.77 10.32
N ASN A 139 -2.47 5.45 9.07
CA ASN A 139 -3.04 4.18 8.63
C ASN A 139 -2.01 3.33 7.90
#